data_AF-A0A8T4FK78-F1
#
_entry.id   AF-A0A8T4FK78-F1
#
_cell.length_a   1.000
_cell.length_b   1.000
_cell.length_c   1.000
_cell.angle_alpha   90.00
_cell.angle_beta   90.00
_cell.angle_gamma   90.00
#
_symmetry.space_group_name_H-M   'P 1'
#
loop_
_entity.id
_entity.type
_entity.pdbx_description
1 polymer ?
#
loop_
_entity_poly.entity_id
_entity_poly.type
_entity_poly.pdbx_seq_one_letter_code
_entity_poly.pdbx_strand_id
1 'polypeptide(L)'
;MVSKAAVAWENEGILNKYIEDCGVSCELITPQMLATPFYREEIVALIIPAGFGNRLYSGLLPALRSSRERVGNFVKKGGRVLCYGAITADSGTYDWLPFRCEYTHEFFGAPIKIDKSREFSGITADFNENMIDFDGFFTGDIAEDEVVASAKEGKIAIFFKKYGDGYFVLVSTHEMPSKEFVRKFCTANVEILF
;
A
#
# COMPACT_ATOMS: atom_id res chain seq x y z
N MET A 1 19.14 -12.75 0.12
CA MET A 1 17.86 -12.06 0.37
C MET A 1 16.99 -12.26 -0.85
N VAL A 2 15.70 -12.49 -0.67
CA VAL A 2 14.70 -12.67 -1.73
C VAL A 2 14.02 -11.33 -1.98
N SER A 3 13.78 -11.00 -3.26
CA SER A 3 13.13 -9.77 -3.69
C SER A 3 11.92 -10.10 -4.56
N LYS A 4 10.75 -10.21 -3.95
CA LYS A 4 9.52 -10.62 -4.63
C LYS A 4 8.29 -9.90 -4.09
N ALA A 5 7.50 -9.35 -4.99
CA ALA A 5 6.25 -8.70 -4.68
C ALA A 5 5.12 -9.29 -5.53
N ALA A 6 3.89 -9.07 -5.08
CA ALA A 6 2.71 -9.25 -5.88
C ALA A 6 1.92 -7.95 -5.98
N VAL A 7 1.34 -7.68 -7.13
CA VAL A 7 0.39 -6.59 -7.33
C VAL A 7 -1.01 -7.19 -7.38
N ALA A 8 -1.87 -6.76 -6.46
CA ALA A 8 -3.28 -7.13 -6.50
C ALA A 8 -4.02 -6.20 -7.48
N TRP A 9 -4.36 -6.70 -8.67
CA TRP A 9 -5.04 -5.90 -9.69
C TRP A 9 -5.74 -6.77 -10.75
N GLU A 10 -6.55 -6.17 -11.62
CA GLU A 10 -7.28 -6.91 -12.67
C GLU A 10 -6.34 -7.55 -13.70
N ASN A 11 -5.31 -6.81 -14.12
CA ASN A 11 -4.39 -7.21 -15.18
C ASN A 11 -2.99 -6.65 -14.87
N GLU A 12 -1.96 -7.23 -15.48
CA GLU A 12 -0.61 -6.64 -15.46
C GLU A 12 -0.64 -5.23 -16.05
N GLY A 13 0.15 -4.34 -15.47
CA GLY A 13 0.21 -2.95 -15.91
C GLY A 13 1.55 -2.30 -15.63
N ILE A 14 1.54 -0.96 -15.70
CA ILE A 14 2.74 -0.14 -15.53
C ILE A 14 3.39 -0.34 -14.15
N LEU A 15 2.60 -0.63 -13.12
CA LEU A 15 3.13 -0.85 -11.76
C LEU A 15 3.93 -2.15 -11.67
N ASN A 16 3.48 -3.24 -12.30
CA ASN A 16 4.22 -4.51 -12.35
C ASN A 16 5.60 -4.27 -12.98
N LYS A 17 5.61 -3.66 -14.17
CA LYS A 17 6.84 -3.33 -14.87
C LYS A 17 7.75 -2.40 -14.07
N TYR A 18 7.18 -1.41 -13.38
CA TYR A 18 7.95 -0.51 -12.53
C TYR A 18 8.65 -1.25 -11.37
N ILE A 19 7.96 -2.22 -10.75
CA ILE A 19 8.53 -3.06 -9.68
C ILE A 19 9.67 -3.93 -10.23
N GLU A 20 9.50 -4.50 -11.41
CA GLU A 20 10.54 -5.26 -12.11
C GLU A 20 11.76 -4.38 -12.45
N ASP A 21 11.53 -3.15 -12.93
CA ASP A 21 12.58 -2.16 -13.20
C ASP A 21 13.34 -1.76 -11.91
N CYS A 22 12.75 -1.95 -10.73
CA CYS A 22 13.42 -1.78 -9.43
C CYS A 22 14.30 -2.99 -9.04
N GLY A 23 14.25 -4.08 -9.80
CA GLY A 23 14.96 -5.33 -9.55
C GLY A 23 14.22 -6.30 -8.63
N VAL A 24 12.88 -6.24 -8.61
CA VAL A 24 12.00 -7.08 -7.78
C VAL A 24 11.15 -7.95 -8.70
N SER A 25 11.11 -9.26 -8.46
CA SER A 25 10.19 -10.15 -9.19
C SER A 25 8.74 -9.77 -8.85
N CYS A 26 7.88 -9.62 -9.85
CA CYS A 26 6.52 -9.14 -9.64
C CYS A 26 5.48 -10.10 -10.19
N GLU A 27 4.61 -10.62 -9.32
CA GLU A 27 3.48 -11.46 -9.70
C GLU A 27 2.18 -10.64 -9.77
N LEU A 28 1.26 -11.02 -10.67
CA LEU A 28 -0.10 -10.51 -10.66
C LEU A 28 -0.98 -11.40 -9.75
N ILE A 29 -1.70 -10.78 -8.81
CA ILE A 29 -2.79 -11.42 -8.08
C ILE A 29 -4.11 -10.79 -8.52
N THR A 30 -4.88 -11.53 -9.31
CA THR A 30 -6.22 -11.07 -9.71
C THR A 30 -7.19 -11.06 -8.52
N PRO A 31 -8.27 -10.26 -8.54
CA PRO A 31 -9.30 -10.32 -7.49
C PRO A 31 -9.86 -11.73 -7.27
N GLN A 32 -9.96 -12.55 -8.33
CA GLN A 32 -10.41 -13.93 -8.27
C GLN A 32 -9.41 -14.83 -7.53
N MET A 33 -8.10 -14.63 -7.77
CA MET A 33 -7.03 -15.31 -7.04
C MET A 33 -6.98 -14.86 -5.57
N LEU A 34 -7.14 -13.57 -5.32
CA LEU A 34 -7.17 -13.02 -3.97
C LEU A 34 -8.35 -13.59 -3.16
N ALA A 35 -9.53 -13.69 -3.78
CA ALA A 35 -10.74 -14.20 -3.12
C ALA A 35 -10.77 -15.74 -2.96
N THR A 36 -9.99 -16.51 -3.74
CA THR A 36 -10.03 -17.97 -3.63
C THR A 36 -9.25 -18.46 -2.40
N PRO A 37 -9.86 -19.24 -1.48
CA PRO A 37 -9.21 -19.70 -0.24
C PRO A 37 -7.96 -20.56 -0.43
N PHE A 38 -7.80 -21.15 -1.62
CA PHE A 38 -6.70 -22.08 -1.93
C PHE A 38 -5.57 -21.43 -2.72
N TYR A 39 -5.69 -20.15 -3.09
CA TYR A 39 -4.58 -19.44 -3.71
C TYR A 39 -3.43 -19.36 -2.71
N ARG A 40 -2.24 -19.68 -3.21
CA ARG A 40 -1.01 -19.74 -2.44
C ARG A 40 0.09 -19.17 -3.31
N GLU A 41 0.80 -18.20 -2.77
CA GLU A 41 2.01 -17.66 -3.37
C GLU A 41 2.95 -17.27 -2.24
N GLU A 42 4.23 -17.54 -2.42
CA GLU A 42 5.26 -17.07 -1.50
C GLU A 42 5.77 -15.73 -2.00
N ILE A 43 5.55 -14.67 -1.23
CA ILE A 43 5.93 -13.29 -1.57
C ILE A 43 6.48 -12.56 -0.34
N VAL A 44 7.22 -11.47 -0.55
CA VAL A 44 7.64 -10.58 0.53
C VAL A 44 6.61 -9.47 0.75
N ALA A 45 6.10 -8.90 -0.35
CA ALA A 45 5.20 -7.74 -0.30
C ALA A 45 3.97 -7.91 -1.21
N LEU A 46 2.83 -7.44 -0.73
CA LEU A 46 1.61 -7.25 -1.51
C LEU A 46 1.41 -5.75 -1.77
N ILE A 47 1.17 -5.37 -3.02
CA ILE A 47 0.96 -3.99 -3.42
C ILE A 47 -0.46 -3.84 -3.96
N ILE A 48 -1.22 -2.90 -3.40
CA ILE A 48 -2.60 -2.59 -3.76
C ILE A 48 -2.60 -1.20 -4.44
N PRO A 49 -2.83 -1.13 -5.76
CA PRO A 49 -2.77 0.11 -6.53
C PRO A 49 -3.85 1.13 -6.15
N ALA A 50 -3.62 2.38 -6.57
CA ALA A 50 -4.59 3.45 -6.39
C ALA A 50 -5.88 3.13 -7.13
N GLY A 51 -7.02 3.49 -6.55
CA GLY A 51 -8.33 3.26 -7.14
C GLY A 51 -8.93 1.88 -6.89
N PHE A 52 -8.33 1.05 -6.03
CA PHE A 52 -8.88 -0.27 -5.67
C PHE A 52 -10.31 -0.22 -5.10
N GLY A 53 -10.71 0.92 -4.52
CA GLY A 53 -12.04 1.16 -3.97
C GLY A 53 -13.07 1.63 -4.99
N ASN A 54 -12.63 2.05 -6.17
CA ASN A 54 -13.50 2.55 -7.23
C ASN A 54 -14.03 1.40 -8.08
N ARG A 55 -15.33 1.10 -7.95
CA ARG A 55 -15.99 -0.02 -8.66
C ARG A 55 -16.01 0.14 -10.19
N LEU A 56 -15.80 1.35 -10.71
CA LEU A 56 -15.67 1.58 -12.14
C LEU A 56 -14.28 1.15 -12.66
N TYR A 57 -13.29 1.02 -11.78
CA TYR A 57 -11.91 0.69 -12.12
C TYR A 57 -11.51 -0.72 -11.73
N SER A 58 -12.04 -1.26 -10.62
CA SER A 58 -11.67 -2.60 -10.14
C SER A 58 -12.75 -3.29 -9.28
N GLY A 59 -12.76 -4.63 -9.33
CA GLY A 59 -13.46 -5.52 -8.41
C GLY A 59 -12.62 -5.94 -7.18
N LEU A 60 -11.51 -5.25 -6.90
CA LEU A 60 -10.55 -5.63 -5.86
C LEU A 60 -11.08 -5.43 -4.43
N LEU A 61 -11.85 -4.38 -4.14
CA LEU A 61 -12.36 -4.15 -2.78
C LEU A 61 -13.19 -5.33 -2.22
N PRO A 62 -14.18 -5.89 -2.93
CA PRO A 62 -14.85 -7.12 -2.49
C PRO A 62 -13.89 -8.29 -2.23
N ALA A 63 -12.87 -8.47 -3.07
CA ALA A 63 -11.87 -9.51 -2.90
C ALA A 63 -11.04 -9.29 -1.63
N LEU A 64 -10.54 -8.08 -1.39
CA LEU A 64 -9.82 -7.69 -0.16
C LEU A 64 -10.65 -7.96 1.10
N ARG A 65 -11.93 -7.60 1.09
CA ARG A 65 -12.85 -7.89 2.20
C ARG A 65 -12.99 -9.39 2.44
N SER A 66 -13.15 -10.18 1.37
CA SER A 66 -13.25 -11.63 1.47
C SER A 66 -11.95 -12.30 1.95
N SER A 67 -10.80 -11.71 1.64
CA SER A 67 -9.48 -12.22 1.98
C SER A 67 -8.86 -11.55 3.22
N ARG A 68 -9.61 -10.73 3.97
CA ARG A 68 -9.08 -9.90 5.07
C ARG A 68 -8.25 -10.68 6.10
N GLU A 69 -8.69 -11.89 6.45
CA GLU A 69 -8.00 -12.73 7.43
C GLU A 69 -6.69 -13.28 6.88
N ARG A 70 -6.65 -13.63 5.59
CA ARG A 70 -5.43 -14.07 4.92
C ARG A 70 -4.43 -12.94 4.81
N VAL A 71 -4.85 -11.76 4.37
CA VAL A 71 -3.99 -10.56 4.32
C VAL A 71 -3.46 -10.24 5.72
N GLY A 72 -4.31 -10.25 6.74
CA GLY A 72 -3.89 -10.06 8.13
C GLY A 72 -2.89 -11.12 8.61
N ASN A 73 -3.09 -12.39 8.28
CA ASN A 73 -2.18 -13.48 8.65
C ASN A 73 -0.85 -13.42 7.90
N PHE A 74 -0.85 -13.03 6.63
CA PHE A 74 0.35 -12.74 5.84
C PHE A 74 1.19 -11.66 6.51
N VAL A 75 0.57 -10.53 6.85
CA VAL A 75 1.28 -9.42 7.53
C VAL A 75 1.76 -9.84 8.93
N LYS A 76 0.93 -10.54 9.72
CA LYS A 76 1.33 -11.05 11.03
C LYS A 76 2.63 -11.86 11.01
N LYS A 77 2.84 -12.65 9.95
CA LYS A 77 4.00 -13.52 9.76
C LYS A 77 5.25 -12.81 9.20
N GLY A 78 5.18 -11.49 8.96
CA GLY A 78 6.30 -10.71 8.41
C GLY A 78 6.08 -10.18 7.00
N GLY A 79 4.95 -10.51 6.37
CA GLY A 79 4.58 -9.96 5.07
C GLY A 79 4.33 -8.46 5.14
N ARG A 80 4.48 -7.75 4.03
CA ARG A 80 4.31 -6.30 3.99
C ARG A 80 3.24 -5.92 2.97
N VAL A 81 2.36 -4.98 3.32
CA VAL A 81 1.33 -4.48 2.41
C VAL A 81 1.59 -3.00 2.15
N LEU A 82 1.72 -2.62 0.87
CA LEU A 82 1.71 -1.23 0.43
C LEU A 82 0.35 -0.96 -0.24
N CYS A 83 -0.43 -0.04 0.30
CA CYS A 83 -1.77 0.25 -0.20
C CYS A 83 -1.92 1.72 -0.55
N TYR A 84 -2.34 1.98 -1.78
CA TYR A 84 -2.58 3.33 -2.27
C TYR A 84 -4.00 3.84 -1.93
N GLY A 85 -4.28 5.09 -2.26
CA GLY A 85 -5.58 5.73 -2.06
C GLY A 85 -6.69 5.03 -2.83
N ALA A 86 -7.85 4.94 -2.21
CA ALA A 86 -8.95 4.16 -2.75
C ALA A 86 -9.69 4.81 -3.94
N ILE A 87 -9.51 6.13 -4.16
CA ILE A 87 -10.18 6.95 -5.18
C ILE A 87 -11.70 6.73 -5.18
N THR A 88 -12.30 6.80 -3.99
CA THR A 88 -13.75 6.65 -3.79
C THR A 88 -14.21 7.49 -2.61
N ALA A 89 -15.45 7.99 -2.68
CA ALA A 89 -16.08 8.74 -1.59
C ALA A 89 -16.62 7.84 -0.45
N ASP A 90 -16.54 6.51 -0.60
CA ASP A 90 -16.97 5.56 0.44
C ASP A 90 -15.95 5.52 1.58
N SER A 91 -16.33 6.07 2.74
CA SER A 91 -15.49 6.08 3.95
C SER A 91 -15.27 4.68 4.53
N GLY A 92 -16.08 3.68 4.17
CA GLY A 92 -15.95 2.28 4.60
C GLY A 92 -14.97 1.43 3.76
N THR A 93 -14.17 2.05 2.91
CA THR A 93 -13.34 1.32 1.93
C THR A 93 -12.15 0.56 2.52
N TYR A 94 -11.71 0.93 3.73
CA TYR A 94 -10.57 0.30 4.41
C TYR A 94 -11.00 -0.69 5.51
N ASP A 95 -12.26 -1.11 5.53
CA ASP A 95 -12.83 -2.09 6.48
C ASP A 95 -12.28 -3.52 6.37
N TRP A 96 -11.44 -3.80 5.36
CA TRP A 96 -10.69 -5.04 5.20
C TRP A 96 -9.38 -5.04 6.02
N LEU A 97 -8.95 -3.89 6.54
CA LEU A 97 -7.79 -3.80 7.43
C LEU A 97 -8.12 -4.32 8.84
N PRO A 98 -7.11 -4.83 9.58
CA PRO A 98 -7.31 -5.31 10.94
C PRO A 98 -7.34 -4.19 12.00
N PHE A 99 -7.47 -2.93 11.57
CA PHE A 99 -7.54 -1.73 12.42
C PHE A 99 -8.41 -0.67 11.74
N ARG A 100 -8.90 0.31 12.52
CA ARG A 100 -9.71 1.39 11.98
C ARG A 100 -8.85 2.35 11.15
N CYS A 101 -9.20 2.49 9.89
CA CYS A 101 -8.66 3.48 8.98
C CYS A 101 -9.81 4.07 8.18
N GLU A 102 -9.84 5.39 8.12
CA GLU A 102 -10.78 6.16 7.30
C GLU A 102 -9.99 6.90 6.24
N TYR A 103 -10.63 7.11 5.09
CA TYR A 103 -10.03 7.80 3.96
C TYR A 103 -11.02 8.80 3.39
N THR A 104 -10.55 10.01 3.18
CA THR A 104 -11.30 11.06 2.49
C THR A 104 -10.69 11.26 1.11
N HIS A 105 -11.46 10.97 0.07
CA HIS A 105 -11.07 11.24 -1.29
C HIS A 105 -11.20 12.74 -1.60
N GLU A 106 -10.08 13.37 -1.89
CA GLU A 106 -9.97 14.79 -2.22
C GLU A 106 -8.71 14.97 -3.06
N PHE A 107 -8.85 15.38 -4.32
CA PHE A 107 -7.69 15.70 -5.14
C PHE A 107 -7.14 17.07 -4.76
N PHE A 108 -5.87 17.13 -4.39
CA PHE A 108 -5.18 18.40 -4.13
C PHE A 108 -3.67 18.28 -4.37
N GLY A 109 -3.05 19.41 -4.68
CA GLY A 109 -1.60 19.57 -4.78
C GLY A 109 -1.08 20.35 -3.57
N ALA A 110 -0.04 19.84 -2.90
CA ALA A 110 0.58 20.52 -1.77
C ALA A 110 2.05 20.11 -1.58
N PRO A 111 2.86 20.91 -0.88
CA PRO A 111 4.10 20.43 -0.31
C PRO A 111 3.82 19.31 0.70
N ILE A 112 4.73 18.35 0.79
CA ILE A 112 4.69 17.29 1.80
C ILE A 112 5.69 17.58 2.92
N LYS A 113 5.29 17.34 4.15
CA LYS A 113 6.19 17.30 5.30
C LYS A 113 6.47 15.85 5.65
N ILE A 114 7.73 15.44 5.54
CA ILE A 114 8.18 14.08 5.84
C ILE A 114 9.06 14.10 7.07
N ASP A 115 8.80 13.19 8.01
CA ASP A 115 9.73 12.92 9.09
C ASP A 115 10.78 11.89 8.61
N LYS A 116 11.96 12.38 8.20
CA LYS A 116 13.05 11.57 7.66
C LYS A 116 13.66 10.59 8.67
N SER A 117 13.33 10.71 9.96
CA SER A 117 13.73 9.74 10.98
C SER A 117 12.84 8.49 11.01
N ARG A 118 11.68 8.53 10.36
CA ARG A 118 10.69 7.45 10.38
C ARG A 118 11.07 6.29 9.46
N GLU A 119 10.63 5.11 9.87
CA GLU A 119 10.56 3.95 8.98
C GLU A 119 9.75 4.32 7.73
N PHE A 120 10.15 3.79 6.57
CA PHE A 120 9.51 4.04 5.27
C PHE A 120 9.58 5.48 4.73
N SER A 121 10.25 6.43 5.40
CA SER A 121 10.44 7.80 4.92
C SER A 121 11.16 7.92 3.56
N GLY A 122 11.86 6.86 3.14
CA GLY A 122 12.46 6.76 1.81
C GLY A 122 11.46 6.61 0.67
N ILE A 123 10.17 6.40 0.94
CA ILE A 123 9.13 6.21 -0.08
C ILE A 123 9.03 7.39 -1.06
N THR A 124 9.31 8.60 -0.59
CA THR A 124 9.25 9.85 -1.37
C THR A 124 10.63 10.35 -1.82
N ALA A 125 11.68 9.53 -1.75
CA ALA A 125 13.06 10.00 -2.00
C ALA A 125 13.29 10.58 -3.40
N ASP A 126 12.46 10.19 -4.37
CA ASP A 126 12.53 10.64 -5.77
C ASP A 126 11.49 11.76 -6.07
N PHE A 127 10.75 12.24 -5.07
CA PHE A 127 9.61 13.16 -5.26
C PHE A 127 10.10 14.62 -5.24
N ASN A 128 9.36 15.51 -5.92
CA ASN A 128 9.48 16.94 -5.66
C ASN A 128 8.63 17.31 -4.43
N GLU A 129 9.23 17.29 -3.25
CA GLU A 129 8.53 17.50 -1.97
C GLU A 129 7.80 18.85 -1.84
N ASN A 130 8.12 19.83 -2.71
CA ASN A 130 7.43 21.13 -2.72
C ASN A 130 6.08 21.09 -3.46
N MET A 131 5.84 20.07 -4.29
CA MET A 131 4.60 19.92 -5.03
C MET A 131 4.32 18.46 -5.38
N ILE A 132 3.46 17.83 -4.58
CA ILE A 132 2.99 16.46 -4.77
C ILE A 132 1.47 16.49 -4.95
N ASP A 133 0.98 15.64 -5.85
CA ASP A 133 -0.45 15.40 -6.05
C ASP A 133 -0.93 14.24 -5.17
N PHE A 134 -2.03 14.49 -4.45
CA PHE A 134 -2.68 13.53 -3.56
C PHE A 134 -4.09 13.18 -4.08
N ASP A 135 -4.52 11.94 -3.93
CA ASP A 135 -5.91 11.51 -4.16
C ASP A 135 -6.79 11.68 -2.92
N GLY A 136 -6.20 11.94 -1.75
CA GLY A 136 -6.93 12.05 -0.52
C GLY A 136 -6.03 12.14 0.70
N PHE A 137 -6.59 11.80 1.86
CA PHE A 137 -5.85 11.73 3.13
C PHE A 137 -6.51 10.76 4.08
N PHE A 138 -5.74 10.31 5.08
CA PHE A 138 -6.16 9.30 6.04
C PHE A 138 -6.53 9.92 7.40
N THR A 139 -7.49 9.29 8.06
CA THR A 139 -7.88 9.53 9.46
C THR A 139 -8.15 8.19 10.17
N GLY A 140 -8.45 8.24 11.46
CA GLY A 140 -8.76 7.05 12.27
C GLY A 140 -7.77 6.86 13.41
N ASP A 141 -7.50 5.60 13.76
CA ASP A 141 -6.64 5.25 14.89
C ASP A 141 -5.17 5.22 14.44
N ILE A 142 -4.63 6.40 14.09
CA ILE A 142 -3.25 6.59 13.63
C ILE A 142 -2.49 7.34 14.72
N ALA A 143 -1.47 6.69 15.29
CA ALA A 143 -0.62 7.33 16.29
C ALA A 143 0.36 8.31 15.63
N GLU A 144 0.81 9.33 16.36
CA GLU A 144 1.73 10.34 15.82
C GLU A 144 3.05 9.73 15.33
N ASP A 145 3.51 8.65 15.99
CA ASP A 145 4.73 7.95 15.64
C ASP A 145 4.61 6.98 14.45
N GLU A 146 3.37 6.71 14.01
CA GLU A 146 3.02 5.94 12.82
C GLU A 146 2.97 6.81 11.54
N VAL A 147 2.91 8.14 11.70
CA VAL A 147 2.86 9.09 10.58
C VAL A 147 4.25 9.24 9.95
N VAL A 148 4.34 8.97 8.64
CA VAL A 148 5.57 9.17 7.85
C VAL A 148 5.56 10.55 7.22
N ALA A 149 4.42 10.94 6.67
CA ALA A 149 4.28 12.19 5.95
C ALA A 149 2.87 12.77 6.02
N SER A 150 2.80 14.09 6.11
CA SER A 150 1.56 14.86 6.10
C SER A 150 1.63 15.96 5.05
N ALA A 151 0.50 16.30 4.45
CA ALA A 151 0.34 17.45 3.58
C ALA A 151 -0.07 18.71 4.40
N LYS A 152 -0.60 19.72 3.71
CA LYS A 152 -1.11 20.96 4.31
C LYS A 152 -2.11 20.67 5.44
N GLU A 153 -2.11 21.51 6.47
CA GLU A 153 -3.06 21.45 7.59
C GLU A 153 -3.03 20.13 8.38
N GLY A 154 -1.95 19.35 8.26
CA GLY A 154 -1.79 18.09 9.00
C GLY A 154 -2.52 16.90 8.40
N LYS A 155 -3.09 17.03 7.18
CA LYS A 155 -3.70 15.90 6.45
C LYS A 155 -2.67 14.77 6.30
N ILE A 156 -2.92 13.62 6.92
CA ILE A 156 -2.00 12.47 6.90
C ILE A 156 -2.02 11.86 5.50
N ALA A 157 -0.87 11.90 4.84
CA ALA A 157 -0.73 11.41 3.47
C ALA A 157 -0.12 10.01 3.41
N ILE A 158 0.82 9.72 4.31
CA ILE A 158 1.51 8.45 4.41
C ILE A 158 1.66 8.08 5.89
N PHE A 159 1.24 6.86 6.23
CA PHE A 159 1.48 6.28 7.54
C PHE A 159 1.75 4.78 7.42
N PHE A 160 2.31 4.19 8.46
CA PHE A 160 2.46 2.75 8.55
C PHE A 160 1.85 2.22 9.84
N LYS A 161 1.50 0.94 9.85
CA LYS A 161 1.03 0.24 11.04
C LYS A 161 1.71 -1.11 11.13
N LYS A 162 2.42 -1.34 12.24
CA LYS A 162 2.98 -2.66 12.52
C LYS A 162 1.86 -3.62 12.91
N TYR A 163 1.89 -4.83 12.37
CA TYR A 163 0.90 -5.87 12.67
C TYR A 163 1.58 -7.25 12.70
N GLY A 164 1.85 -7.76 13.91
CA GLY A 164 2.76 -8.88 14.10
C GLY A 164 4.18 -8.51 13.69
N ASP A 165 4.81 -9.33 12.85
CA ASP A 165 6.18 -9.12 12.38
C ASP A 165 6.27 -8.28 11.09
N GLY A 166 5.12 -7.94 10.49
CA GLY A 166 5.02 -7.20 9.24
C GLY A 166 4.37 -5.82 9.40
N TYR A 167 4.11 -5.19 8.25
CA TYR A 167 3.64 -3.81 8.18
C TYR A 167 2.56 -3.62 7.12
N PHE A 168 1.60 -2.76 7.43
CA PHE A 168 0.79 -2.05 6.44
C PHE A 168 1.40 -0.67 6.25
N VAL A 169 1.60 -0.23 5.01
CA VAL A 169 2.00 1.12 4.64
C VAL A 169 0.93 1.67 3.72
N LEU A 170 0.32 2.78 4.09
CA LEU A 170 -0.78 3.40 3.34
C LEU A 170 -0.32 4.73 2.78
N VAL A 171 -0.66 4.99 1.51
CA VAL A 171 -0.16 6.10 0.71
C VAL A 171 -1.32 6.72 -0.06
N SER A 172 -1.42 8.04 -0.06
CA SER A 172 -2.43 8.80 -0.83
C SER A 172 -1.82 9.64 -1.95
N THR A 173 -0.52 9.51 -2.19
CA THR A 173 0.17 10.20 -3.29
C THR A 173 -0.09 9.48 -4.61
N HIS A 174 -0.25 10.24 -5.68
CA HIS A 174 -0.38 9.69 -7.04
C HIS A 174 0.95 9.23 -7.67
N GLU A 175 2.07 9.55 -7.04
CA GLU A 175 3.40 9.22 -7.54
C GLU A 175 3.80 7.77 -7.23
N MET A 176 4.58 7.18 -8.16
CA MET A 176 5.24 5.90 -7.92
C MET A 176 6.28 6.07 -6.81
N PRO A 177 6.39 5.11 -5.87
CA PRO A 177 7.31 5.24 -4.73
C PRO A 177 8.75 5.12 -5.22
N SER A 178 9.71 5.70 -4.51
CA SER A 178 11.12 5.71 -4.94
C SER A 178 11.66 4.30 -5.23
N LYS A 179 12.55 4.17 -6.21
CA LYS A 179 13.05 2.85 -6.64
C LYS A 179 13.77 2.11 -5.51
N GLU A 180 14.57 2.84 -4.74
CA GLU A 180 15.29 2.33 -3.58
C GLU A 180 14.31 1.83 -2.50
N PHE A 181 13.21 2.55 -2.28
CA PHE A 181 12.15 2.11 -1.37
C PHE A 181 11.51 0.82 -1.84
N VAL A 182 11.06 0.73 -3.10
CA VAL A 182 10.42 -0.48 -3.64
C VAL A 182 11.32 -1.70 -3.45
N ARG A 183 12.61 -1.56 -3.83
CA ARG A 183 13.58 -2.64 -3.67
C ARG A 183 13.69 -3.08 -2.21
N LYS A 184 13.86 -2.15 -1.26
CA LYS A 184 13.99 -2.48 0.17
C LYS A 184 12.70 -3.07 0.74
N PHE A 185 11.56 -2.46 0.44
CA PHE A 185 10.26 -2.88 0.93
C PHE A 185 9.90 -4.29 0.46
N CYS A 186 10.28 -4.66 -0.75
CA CYS A 186 9.99 -5.98 -1.32
C CYS A 186 11.11 -7.01 -1.11
N THR A 187 12.14 -6.68 -0.31
CA THR A 187 13.27 -7.57 -0.03
C THR A 187 13.28 -8.04 1.43
N ALA A 188 13.47 -9.34 1.64
CA ALA A 188 13.57 -9.96 2.96
C ALA A 188 14.47 -11.21 2.94
N ASN A 189 14.69 -11.80 4.11
CA ASN A 189 15.44 -13.06 4.23
C ASN A 189 14.63 -14.27 3.78
N VAL A 190 13.30 -14.20 3.91
CA VAL A 190 12.35 -15.27 3.59
C VAL A 190 11.13 -14.66 2.89
N GLU A 191 10.47 -15.46 2.06
CA GLU A 191 9.13 -15.17 1.57
C GLU A 191 8.10 -15.66 2.58
N ILE A 192 6.92 -15.04 2.57
CA ILE A 192 5.79 -15.41 3.40
C ILE A 192 4.70 -15.97 2.51
N LEU A 193 4.20 -17.15 2.88
CA LEU A 193 3.05 -17.75 2.22
C LEU A 193 1.80 -16.89 2.44
N PHE A 194 1.23 -16.40 1.33
CA PHE A 194 -0.01 -15.64 1.24
C PHE A 194 -1.26 -16.52 1.12
#